data_AF-A0A969YBD5-F1
#
_entry.id   AF-A0A969YBD5-F1
#
_cell.length_a   1.000
_cell.length_b   1.000
_cell.length_c   1.000
_cell.angle_alpha   90.00
_cell.angle_beta   90.00
_cell.angle_gamma   90.00
#
_symmetry.space_group_name_H-M   'P 1'
#
loop_
_entity.id
_entity.type
_entity.pdbx_description
1 polymer ?
#
loop_
_entity_poly.entity_id
_entity_poly.type
_entity_poly.pdbx_seq_one_letter_code
_entity_poly.pdbx_strand_id
1 'polypeptide(L)' 'MSRSRLKPVIVVAQLLKRHLENLLAYLKHHITNAVTEALNSKIQSLKAAARGYRSFRNYRTRILFFCGKLDLYPP' A
#
# COMPACT_ATOMS: atom_id res chain seq x y z
N MET A 1 30.79 -6.01 -1.84
CA MET A 1 30.70 -7.47 -1.63
C MET A 1 29.96 -7.72 -0.32
N SER A 2 28.90 -8.54 -0.33
CA SER A 2 28.17 -8.86 0.90
C SER A 2 28.97 -9.85 1.75
N ARG A 3 29.24 -9.50 3.00
CA ARG A 3 30.05 -10.30 3.94
C ARG A 3 29.32 -11.57 4.43
N SER A 4 27.98 -11.58 4.34
CA SER A 4 27.15 -12.72 4.71
C SER A 4 27.05 -13.74 3.57
N ARG A 5 27.17 -15.03 3.89
CA ARG A 5 27.02 -16.15 2.93
C ARG A 5 25.57 -16.64 2.78
N LEU A 6 24.66 -16.15 3.62
CA LEU A 6 23.25 -16.50 3.57
C LEU A 6 22.56 -15.73 2.44
N LYS A 7 22.17 -16.44 1.38
CA LYS A 7 21.38 -15.91 0.25
C LYS A 7 20.23 -14.98 0.69
N PRO A 8 19.36 -15.33 1.65
CA PRO A 8 18.28 -14.43 2.07
C PRO A 8 18.79 -13.09 2.63
N VAL A 9 19.89 -13.09 3.38
CA VAL A 9 20.49 -11.87 3.96
C VAL A 9 21.10 -11.00 2.87
N ILE A 10 21.74 -11.60 1.85
CA ILE A 10 22.29 -10.86 0.71
C ILE A 10 21.18 -10.15 -0.07
N VAL A 11 20.07 -10.84 -0.31
CA VAL A 11 18.90 -10.29 -1.04
C VAL A 11 18.33 -9.08 -0.31
N VAL A 12 18.12 -9.20 1.01
CA VAL A 12 17.63 -8.08 1.83
C VAL A 12 18.63 -6.92 1.83
N ALA A 13 19.93 -7.19 1.97
CA ALA A 13 20.95 -6.14 1.94
C ALA A 13 21.00 -5.39 0.59
N GLN A 14 20.82 -6.11 -0.53
CA GLN A 14 20.72 -5.51 -1.86
C GLN A 14 19.44 -4.69 -2.03
N LEU A 15 18.31 -5.19 -1.51
CA LEU A 15 17.03 -4.47 -1.49
C LEU A 15 17.16 -3.13 -0.73
N LEU A 16 17.71 -3.18 0.49
CA LEU A 16 17.94 -1.98 1.31
C LEU A 16 18.88 -0.99 0.61
N LYS A 17 19.96 -1.47 0.00
CA LYS A 17 20.89 -0.62 -0.75
C LYS A 17 20.21 0.07 -1.94
N ARG A 18 19.34 -0.64 -2.66
CA ARG A 18 18.58 -0.10 -3.80
C ARG A 18 17.55 0.96 -3.38
N HIS A 19 17.01 0.87 -2.16
CA HIS A 19 16.00 1.81 -1.65
C HIS A 19 16.56 2.81 -0.63
N LEU A 20 17.89 2.89 -0.48
CA LEU A 20 18.56 3.69 0.54
C LEU A 20 18.20 5.19 0.46
N GLU A 21 18.11 5.74 -0.75
CA GLU A 21 17.77 7.16 -0.95
C GLU A 21 16.37 7.48 -0.41
N ASN A 22 15.39 6.62 -0.66
CA ASN A 22 14.02 6.78 -0.16
C ASN A 22 13.96 6.58 1.37
N LEU A 23 14.75 5.65 1.92
CA LEU A 23 14.86 5.45 3.36
C LEU A 23 15.46 6.69 4.06
N LEU A 24 16.49 7.31 3.47
CA LEU A 24 17.10 8.53 3.99
C LEU A 24 16.14 9.73 3.87
N ALA A 25 15.40 9.83 2.76
CA ALA A 25 14.36 10.86 2.58
C ALA A 25 13.24 10.73 3.62
N TYR A 26 12.82 9.49 3.93
CA TYR A 26 11.87 9.21 5.00
C TYR A 26 12.40 9.66 6.36
N LEU A 27 13.66 9.36 6.70
CA LEU A 27 14.25 9.75 7.98
C LEU A 27 14.38 11.27 8.14
N LYS A 28 14.58 12.00 7.03
CA LYS A 28 14.73 13.46 7.03
C LYS A 28 13.39 14.20 7.08
N HIS A 29 12.39 13.71 6.36
CA HIS A 29 11.11 14.40 6.18
C HIS A 29 9.96 13.77 6.97
N HIS A 30 10.14 12.58 7.54
CA HIS A 30 9.11 11.76 8.19
C HIS A 30 7.85 11.54 7.32
N ILE A 31 7.98 11.66 6.00
CA ILE A 31 6.88 11.42 5.08
C ILE A 31 6.73 9.91 4.93
N THR A 32 5.73 9.37 5.62
CA THR A 32 5.42 7.94 5.61
C THR A 32 4.43 7.61 4.51
N ASN A 33 4.62 6.46 3.87
CA ASN A 33 3.61 5.92 2.97
C ASN A 33 2.46 5.22 3.73
N ALA A 34 2.41 5.34 5.06
CA ALA A 34 1.48 4.58 5.91
C ALA A 34 0.02 4.90 5.60
N VAL A 35 -0.31 6.16 5.27
CA VAL A 35 -1.67 6.56 4.87
C VAL A 35 -2.07 5.88 3.55
N THR A 36 -1.18 5.86 2.57
CA THR A 36 -1.39 5.18 1.29
C THR A 36 -1.52 3.68 1.46
N GLU A 37 -0.70 3.07 2.33
CA GLU A 37 -0.75 1.65 2.65
C GLU A 37 -2.06 1.28 3.34
N ALA A 38 -2.50 2.08 4.31
CA ALA A 38 -3.79 1.90 4.97
C ALA A 38 -4.97 1.98 3.98
N LEU A 39 -4.93 2.93 3.03
CA LEU A 39 -5.92 3.02 1.95
C LEU A 39 -5.87 1.80 1.03
N ASN A 40 -4.68 1.35 0.63
CA ASN A 40 -4.51 0.17 -0.21
C ASN A 40 -5.04 -1.09 0.49
N SER A 41 -4.77 -1.28 1.78
CA SER A 41 -5.32 -2.38 2.56
C SER A 41 -6.84 -2.33 2.62
N LYS A 42 -7.44 -1.14 2.86
CA LYS A 42 -8.91 -0.99 2.88
C LYS A 42 -9.54 -1.31 1.52
N ILE A 43 -8.91 -0.89 0.42
CA ILE A 43 -9.33 -1.21 -0.95
C ILE A 43 -9.25 -2.73 -1.20
N GLN A 44 -8.19 -3.40 -0.75
CA GLN A 44 -8.06 -4.85 -0.85
C GLN A 44 -9.13 -5.59 -0.05
N SER A 45 -9.45 -5.14 1.17
CA SER A 45 -10.55 -5.70 1.96
C SER A 45 -11.90 -5.55 1.25
N LEU A 46 -12.15 -4.39 0.63
CA LEU A 46 -13.34 -4.16 -0.21
C LEU A 46 -13.42 -5.09 -1.41
N LYS A 47 -12.29 -5.37 -2.05
CA LYS A 47 -12.19 -6.33 -3.16
C LYS A 47 -12.49 -7.76 -2.70
N ALA A 48 -11.92 -8.17 -1.56
CA ALA A 48 -12.11 -9.49 -0.97
C ALA A 48 -13.56 -9.71 -0.52
N ALA A 49 -14.16 -8.75 0.17
CA ALA A 49 -15.56 -8.80 0.62
C ALA A 49 -16.55 -8.92 -0.54
N ALA A 50 -16.22 -8.35 -1.70
CA ALA A 50 -17.06 -8.43 -2.89
C ALA A 50 -16.90 -9.74 -3.69
N ARG A 51 -16.00 -10.65 -3.29
CA ARG A 51 -15.67 -11.90 -4.02
C ARG A 51 -15.32 -11.68 -5.51
N GLY A 52 -14.79 -10.50 -5.84
CA GLY A 52 -14.47 -10.08 -7.21
C GLY A 52 -15.54 -9.19 -7.83
N TYR A 53 -15.15 -7.98 -8.21
CA TYR A 53 -16.00 -7.08 -8.98
C TYR A 53 -16.00 -7.46 -10.45
N ARG A 54 -17.19 -7.69 -11.03
CA ARG A 54 -17.36 -7.98 -12.46
C ARG A 54 -17.08 -6.77 -13.37
N SER A 55 -17.11 -5.55 -12.82
CA SER A 55 -16.86 -4.31 -13.56
C SER A 55 -16.00 -3.36 -12.73
N PHE A 56 -14.98 -2.77 -13.36
CA PHE A 56 -14.12 -1.75 -12.75
C PHE A 56 -14.91 -0.51 -12.33
N ARG A 57 -15.97 -0.16 -13.08
CA ARG A 57 -16.84 0.97 -12.73
C ARG A 57 -17.49 0.77 -11.36
N ASN A 58 -18.02 -0.42 -11.10
CA ASN A 58 -18.64 -0.76 -9.81
C ASN A 58 -17.61 -0.82 -8.68
N TYR A 59 -16.40 -1.31 -8.98
CA TYR A 59 -15.30 -1.30 -8.03
C TYR A 59 -14.91 0.13 -7.63
N ARG A 60 -14.70 1.02 -8.61
CA ARG A 60 -14.36 2.43 -8.38
C ARG A 60 -15.45 3.14 -7.57
N THR A 61 -16.72 2.98 -7.92
CA THR A 61 -17.82 3.58 -7.17
C THR A 61 -17.82 3.12 -5.72
N ARG A 62 -17.58 1.82 -5.47
CA ARG A 62 -17.55 1.28 -4.10
C ARG A 62 -16.32 1.76 -3.31
N ILE A 63 -15.16 1.91 -3.95
CA ILE A 63 -13.99 2.56 -3.30
C ILE A 63 -14.34 4.01 -2.94
N LEU A 64 -14.90 4.79 -3.86
CA LEU A 64 -15.28 6.18 -3.60
C LEU A 64 -16.33 6.30 -2.50
N PHE A 65 -17.29 5.37 -2.43
CA PHE A 65 -18.27 5.31 -1.36
C PHE A 65 -17.63 5.08 0.02
N PHE A 66 -16.79 4.04 0.16
CA PHE A 66 -16.22 3.65 1.46
C PHE A 66 -14.96 4.43 1.88
N CYS A 67 -14.22 4.99 0.93
CA CYS A 67 -12.99 5.76 1.18
C CYS A 67 -13.16 7.27 0.97
N GLY A 68 -14.17 7.71 0.21
CA GLY A 68 -14.41 9.12 -0.11
C GLY A 68 -15.29 9.86 0.88
N LYS A 69 -15.70 9.23 2.01
CA LYS A 69 -16.58 9.82 3.03
C LYS A 69 -17.85 10.45 2.45
N LEU A 70 -18.42 9.84 1.41
CA LEU A 70 -19.68 10.31 0.82
C LEU A 70 -20.81 9.96 1.78
N ASP A 71 -21.45 10.98 2.34
CA ASP A 71 -22.60 10.82 3.21
C ASP A 71 -23.85 10.60 2.35
N LEU A 72 -24.22 9.32 2.21
CA LEU A 72 -25.30 8.85 1.34
C LEU A 72 -26.41 8.15 2.14
N TYR A 73 -26.46 8.38 3.45
CA TYR A 73 -27.64 7.97 4.22
C TYR A 73 -28.86 8.75 3.70
N PRO A 74 -29.95 8.07 3.29
CA PRO A 74 -31.20 8.75 3.06
C PRO A 74 -31.66 9.40 4.39
N PRO A 75 -32.34 10.56 4.34
CA PRO A 75 -32.93 11.19 5.52
C PRO A 75 -33.93 10.28 6.23
#